data_AF-A0A7V3QZC1-F1
#
_entry.id   AF-A0A7V3QZC1-F1
#
_cell.length_a   1.000
_cell.length_b   1.000
_cell.length_c   1.000
_cell.angle_alpha   90.00
_cell.angle_beta   90.00
_cell.angle_gamma   90.00
#
_symmetry.space_group_name_H-M   'P 1'
#
loop_
_entity.id
_entity.type
_entity.pdbx_description
1 polymer ?
#
loop_
_entity_poly.entity_id
_entity_poly.type
_entity_poly.pdbx_seq_one_letter_code
_entity_poly.pdbx_strand_id
1 'polypeptide(L)'
;MKRILLLTTLFCLVGASVSAAYKIQLKNGKIITAEEKPVIKQDLAFFMKEGLTLYLPADQIDMAASQKLNTLKVTPDLEGVVPASVLPPEKPQPLVITDEMLNKITAHSRLANEGELTSPDKGEASSTAEGSKGVSMQDRQAAEAQREQRSRQELQGRLDSLMSDRFTAQRQRADLSKQVQDLQQKFNFSTQYDDKQRIQEQINQAESQLNSVTDRLSALDSQIQSVQQQISSIPPTVVIEGNK
;
A
#
# COMPACT_ATOMS: atom_id res chain seq x y z
N MET A 1 51.86 -20.76 3.89
CA MET A 1 50.96 -20.60 5.06
C MET A 1 50.80 -19.16 5.56
N LYS A 2 51.62 -18.17 5.14
CA LYS A 2 51.47 -16.76 5.58
C LYS A 2 50.41 -15.95 4.81
N ARG A 3 49.91 -16.44 3.67
CA ARG A 3 48.92 -15.75 2.82
C ARG A 3 47.46 -15.98 3.24
N ILE A 4 47.18 -17.03 4.01
CA ILE A 4 45.81 -17.34 4.48
C ILE A 4 45.47 -16.49 5.72
N LEU A 5 46.47 -16.21 6.58
CA LEU A 5 46.28 -15.39 7.78
C LEU A 5 45.95 -13.91 7.46
N LEU A 6 46.39 -13.41 6.31
CA LEU A 6 46.16 -12.03 5.85
C LEU A 6 44.76 -11.85 5.23
N LEU A 7 44.14 -12.94 4.76
CA LEU A 7 42.78 -12.90 4.20
C LEU A 7 41.70 -12.98 5.29
N THR A 8 41.98 -13.68 6.40
CA THR A 8 41.05 -13.74 7.54
C THR A 8 41.05 -12.47 8.39
N THR A 9 42.14 -11.69 8.42
CA THR A 9 42.14 -10.38 9.09
C THR A 9 41.42 -9.29 8.28
N LEU A 10 41.35 -9.42 6.95
CA LEU A 10 40.64 -8.46 6.10
C LEU A 10 39.11 -8.66 6.13
N PHE A 11 38.63 -9.86 6.48
CA PHE A 11 37.19 -10.14 6.56
C PHE A 11 36.54 -9.73 7.90
N CYS A 12 37.33 -9.43 8.94
CA CYS A 12 36.82 -8.91 10.21
C CYS A 12 36.56 -7.40 10.21
N LEU A 13 36.74 -6.71 9.07
CA LEU A 13 36.57 -5.25 8.97
C LEU A 13 35.29 -4.82 8.23
N VAL A 14 34.35 -5.73 7.94
CA VAL A 14 33.05 -5.36 7.37
C VAL A 14 32.08 -5.03 8.50
N GLY A 15 32.22 -3.80 9.00
CA GLY A 15 31.14 -2.90 9.38
C GLY A 15 30.10 -3.44 10.36
N ALA A 16 30.38 -3.27 11.66
CA ALA A 16 29.32 -2.98 12.62
C ALA A 16 28.71 -1.60 12.28
N SER A 17 27.85 -1.56 11.26
CA SER A 17 27.01 -0.40 10.98
C SER A 17 25.94 -0.35 12.06
N VAL A 18 26.25 0.31 13.18
CA VAL A 18 25.26 0.67 14.18
C VAL A 18 24.35 1.71 13.52
N SER A 19 23.28 1.26 12.86
CA SER A 19 22.25 2.16 12.33
C SER A 19 21.56 2.81 13.53
N ALA A 20 21.89 4.09 13.75
CA ALA A 20 21.31 4.88 14.82
C ALA A 20 19.81 5.08 14.51
N ALA A 21 18.97 4.28 15.16
CA ALA A 21 17.53 4.32 14.96
C ALA A 21 16.96 5.69 15.42
N TYR A 22 16.47 6.48 14.48
CA TYR A 22 15.88 7.79 14.69
C TYR A 22 14.42 7.67 15.14
N LYS A 23 14.07 8.30 16.27
CA LYS A 23 12.70 8.31 16.79
C LYS A 23 11.91 9.50 16.24
N ILE A 24 10.89 9.23 15.44
CA ILE A 24 9.94 10.21 14.91
C ILE A 24 8.70 10.22 15.80
N GLN A 25 8.39 11.34 16.44
CA GLN A 25 7.18 11.54 17.21
C GLN A 25 6.11 12.21 16.35
N LEU A 26 4.94 11.61 16.32
CA LEU A 26 3.74 12.17 15.69
C LEU A 26 2.99 13.09 16.66
N LYS A 27 2.21 14.02 16.13
CA LYS A 27 1.38 14.94 16.93
C LYS A 27 0.36 14.23 17.83
N ASN A 28 -0.04 13.01 17.46
CA ASN A 28 -0.90 12.16 18.28
C ASN A 28 -0.14 11.45 19.44
N GLY A 29 1.14 11.74 19.64
CA GLY A 29 1.99 11.15 20.67
C GLY A 29 2.61 9.80 20.29
N LYS A 30 2.24 9.20 19.15
CA LYS A 30 2.82 7.94 18.69
C LYS A 30 4.26 8.13 18.22
N ILE A 31 5.14 7.19 18.58
CA ILE A 31 6.55 7.21 18.17
C ILE A 31 6.79 6.13 17.12
N ILE A 32 7.43 6.52 16.03
CA ILE A 32 7.87 5.65 14.94
C ILE A 32 9.39 5.62 14.95
N THR A 33 9.95 4.42 14.93
CA THR A 33 11.40 4.23 14.78
C THR A 33 11.73 4.17 13.28
N ALA A 34 12.64 5.04 12.85
CA ALA A 34 13.18 5.11 11.50
C ALA A 34 14.69 4.80 11.54
N GLU A 35 15.26 4.41 10.41
CA GLU A 35 16.70 4.20 10.27
C GLU A 35 17.46 5.52 10.14
N GLU A 36 16.78 6.56 9.65
CA GLU A 36 17.35 7.86 9.38
C GLU A 36 16.39 9.00 9.75
N LYS A 37 16.94 10.22 9.83
CA LYS A 37 16.15 11.41 10.08
C LYS A 37 15.18 11.64 8.92
N PRO A 38 13.88 11.86 9.19
CA PRO A 38 12.94 12.15 8.12
C PRO A 38 13.32 13.45 7.43
N VAL A 39 13.26 13.42 6.12
CA VAL A 39 13.47 14.61 5.29
C VAL A 39 12.10 15.07 4.80
N ILE A 40 11.85 16.37 4.88
CA ILE A 40 10.56 16.95 4.51
C ILE A 40 10.71 17.60 3.14
N LYS A 41 9.87 17.20 2.19
CA LYS A 41 9.73 17.84 0.87
C LYS A 41 8.26 18.15 0.64
N GLN A 42 7.97 19.42 0.40
CA GLN A 42 6.60 19.91 0.26
C GLN A 42 5.80 19.57 1.54
N ASP A 43 4.72 18.80 1.41
CA ASP A 43 3.84 18.39 2.52
C ASP A 43 4.09 16.95 2.99
N LEU A 44 5.16 16.30 2.53
CA LEU A 44 5.48 14.91 2.87
C LEU A 44 6.85 14.80 3.53
N ALA A 45 6.90 14.03 4.60
CA ALA A 45 8.12 13.53 5.21
C ALA A 45 8.41 12.12 4.71
N PHE A 46 9.64 11.90 4.26
CA PHE A 46 10.14 10.60 3.84
C PHE A 46 11.21 10.11 4.81
N PHE A 47 11.14 8.82 5.14
CA PHE A 47 12.11 8.15 6.00
C PHE A 47 12.12 6.66 5.70
N MET A 48 13.24 6.00 5.97
CA MET A 48 13.35 4.54 5.85
C MET A 48 13.03 3.85 7.17
N LYS A 49 12.33 2.73 7.08
CA LYS A 49 12.11 1.79 8.19
C LYS A 49 12.15 0.37 7.66
N GLU A 50 13.05 -0.45 8.18
CA GLU A 50 13.21 -1.86 7.79
C GLU A 50 13.45 -1.99 6.27
N GLY A 51 14.27 -1.10 5.71
CA GLY A 51 14.54 -1.03 4.27
C GLY A 51 13.38 -0.55 3.38
N LEU A 52 12.24 -0.15 3.97
CA LEU A 52 11.10 0.40 3.25
C LEU A 52 11.05 1.93 3.38
N THR A 53 10.92 2.63 2.26
CA THR A 53 10.65 4.08 2.26
C THR A 53 9.19 4.34 2.60
N LEU A 54 8.97 4.98 3.74
CA LEU A 54 7.65 5.37 4.22
C LEU A 54 7.42 6.87 4.03
N TYR A 55 6.16 7.23 3.79
CA TYR A 55 5.72 8.60 3.58
C TYR A 55 4.69 8.96 4.63
N LEU A 56 4.86 10.11 5.28
CA LEU A 56 3.90 10.66 6.22
C LEU A 56 3.64 12.13 5.88
N PRO A 57 2.40 12.62 6.01
CA PRO A 57 2.12 14.04 5.96
C PRO A 57 2.96 14.81 6.99
N ALA A 58 3.64 15.87 6.57
CA ALA A 58 4.56 16.65 7.40
C ALA A 58 3.83 17.31 8.59
N ASP A 59 2.54 17.60 8.42
CA ASP A 59 1.66 18.15 9.45
C ASP A 59 1.35 17.15 10.57
N GLN A 60 1.56 15.84 10.38
CA GLN A 60 1.37 14.82 11.41
C GLN A 60 2.62 14.59 12.27
N ILE A 61 3.77 15.12 11.87
CA ILE A 61 5.04 14.92 12.57
C ILE A 61 5.34 16.11 13.46
N ASP A 62 5.63 15.83 14.74
CA ASP A 62 6.19 16.82 15.65
C ASP A 62 7.72 16.77 15.57
N MET A 63 8.29 17.59 14.69
CA MET A 63 9.74 17.65 14.48
C MET A 63 10.48 18.15 15.72
N ALA A 64 9.87 19.03 16.52
CA ALA A 64 10.50 19.56 17.72
C ALA A 64 10.61 18.48 18.80
N ALA A 65 9.53 17.71 19.01
CA ALA A 65 9.52 16.60 19.95
C ALA A 65 10.42 15.44 19.46
N SER A 66 10.39 15.14 18.16
CA SER A 66 11.29 14.16 17.53
C SER A 66 12.76 14.52 17.75
N GLN A 67 13.16 15.78 17.58
CA GLN A 67 14.54 16.19 17.83
C GLN A 67 14.93 15.99 19.29
N LYS A 68 14.10 16.44 20.24
CA LYS A 68 14.35 16.27 21.68
C LYS A 68 14.59 14.80 22.07
N LEU A 69 13.81 13.88 21.52
CA LEU A 69 13.96 12.43 21.77
C LEU A 69 15.30 11.86 21.27
N ASN A 70 15.86 12.42 20.21
CA ASN A 70 17.09 11.94 19.60
C ASN A 70 18.34 12.72 20.07
N THR A 71 18.18 13.90 20.68
CA THR A 71 19.29 14.63 21.31
C THR A 71 19.70 13.99 22.66
N LEU A 72 18.83 13.19 23.28
CA LEU A 72 19.05 12.57 24.61
C LEU A 72 20.01 11.36 24.64
N LYS A 73 20.68 11.01 23.54
CA LYS A 73 21.69 9.93 23.53
C LYS A 73 22.93 10.31 22.72
N VAL A 74 23.80 11.10 23.34
CA VAL A 74 25.25 10.99 23.11
C VAL A 74 25.93 10.99 24.47
N THR A 75 25.86 9.85 25.16
CA THR A 75 26.84 9.49 26.17
C THR A 75 27.18 8.02 25.93
N PRO A 76 28.36 7.72 25.34
CA PRO A 76 28.87 6.37 25.33
C PRO A 76 29.58 6.19 26.66
N ASP A 77 28.93 5.56 27.65
CA ASP A 77 29.65 4.66 28.56
C ASP A 77 28.77 4.04 29.65
N LEU A 78 29.18 2.80 29.98
CA LEU A 78 29.07 2.09 31.25
C LEU A 78 27.73 1.43 31.64
N GLU A 79 27.81 0.10 31.59
CA GLU A 79 27.46 -0.84 32.67
C GLU A 79 26.28 -0.51 33.60
N GLY A 80 25.29 -1.40 33.58
CA GLY A 80 24.66 -1.86 34.82
C GLY A 80 23.24 -1.37 35.09
N VAL A 81 22.44 -2.35 35.54
CA VAL A 81 21.33 -2.23 36.51
C VAL A 81 19.89 -2.18 35.95
N VAL A 82 19.30 -3.40 35.89
CA VAL A 82 17.96 -3.85 36.33
C VAL A 82 16.69 -3.36 35.59
N PRO A 83 15.75 -4.26 35.24
CA PRO A 83 14.57 -3.94 34.44
C PRO A 83 13.43 -3.37 35.29
N ALA A 84 12.84 -2.27 34.83
CA ALA A 84 11.61 -1.72 35.39
C ALA A 84 10.40 -2.09 34.52
N SER A 85 9.60 -3.02 35.06
CA SER A 85 8.14 -3.13 34.96
C SER A 85 7.49 -3.07 33.56
N VAL A 86 7.18 -4.24 33.02
CA VAL A 86 6.28 -4.43 31.88
C VAL A 86 4.84 -4.23 32.36
N LEU A 87 4.22 -3.11 31.97
CA LEU A 87 2.76 -2.95 32.03
C LEU A 87 2.10 -3.88 30.99
N PRO A 88 0.98 -4.54 31.33
CA PRO A 88 0.30 -5.45 30.43
C PRO A 88 -0.28 -4.71 29.21
N PRO A 89 -0.38 -5.37 28.04
CA PRO A 89 -0.87 -4.74 26.81
C PRO A 89 -2.34 -4.34 26.93
N GLU A 90 -2.63 -3.06 26.63
CA GLU A 90 -3.99 -2.53 26.53
C GLU A 90 -4.77 -3.23 25.41
N LYS A 91 -5.98 -3.70 25.77
CA LYS A 91 -6.94 -4.34 24.86
C LYS A 91 -7.32 -3.35 23.74
N PRO A 92 -7.37 -3.78 22.46
CA PRO A 92 -7.78 -2.92 21.37
C PRO A 92 -9.23 -2.45 21.57
N GLN A 93 -9.42 -1.13 21.65
CA GLN A 93 -10.75 -0.55 21.70
C GLN A 93 -11.39 -0.58 20.30
N PRO A 94 -12.69 -0.91 20.19
CA PRO A 94 -13.39 -0.93 18.91
C PRO A 94 -13.45 0.48 18.31
N LEU A 95 -13.08 0.58 17.03
CA LEU A 95 -13.13 1.80 16.24
C LEU A 95 -14.60 2.17 16.01
N VAL A 96 -15.13 3.10 16.80
CA VAL A 96 -16.48 3.63 16.62
C VAL A 96 -16.42 4.69 15.52
N ILE A 97 -16.92 4.34 14.33
CA ILE A 97 -17.08 5.28 13.22
C ILE A 97 -18.25 6.19 13.56
N THR A 98 -17.97 7.45 13.87
CA THR A 98 -18.98 8.48 14.11
C THR A 98 -19.53 9.02 12.78
N ASP A 99 -20.80 9.45 12.75
CA ASP A 99 -21.47 10.00 11.55
C ASP A 99 -20.71 11.17 10.90
N GLU A 100 -19.90 11.89 11.68
CA GLU A 100 -19.02 12.96 11.18
C GLU A 100 -17.90 12.43 10.26
N MET A 101 -17.35 11.23 10.55
CA MET A 101 -16.36 10.58 9.70
C MET A 101 -17.01 10.05 8.42
N LEU A 102 -18.27 9.61 8.49
CA LEU A 102 -19.02 9.16 7.33
C LEU A 102 -19.25 10.31 6.34
N ASN A 103 -19.66 11.48 6.85
CA ASN A 103 -19.85 12.67 6.02
C ASN A 103 -18.54 13.18 5.37
N LYS A 104 -17.40 13.07 6.07
CA LYS A 104 -16.09 13.41 5.48
C LYS A 104 -15.69 12.48 4.34
N ILE A 105 -16.01 11.18 4.44
CA ILE A 105 -15.79 10.20 3.36
C ILE A 105 -16.70 10.51 2.17
N THR A 106 -17.97 10.84 2.40
CA THR A 106 -18.92 11.18 1.33
C THR A 106 -18.57 12.49 0.61
N ALA A 107 -18.10 13.50 1.33
CA ALA A 107 -17.69 14.79 0.75
C ALA A 107 -16.44 14.65 -0.14
N HIS A 108 -15.46 13.85 0.27
CA HIS A 108 -14.27 13.57 -0.54
C HIS A 108 -14.58 12.80 -1.82
N SER A 109 -15.65 12.00 -1.84
CA SER A 109 -16.07 11.27 -3.05
C SER A 109 -16.77 12.15 -4.10
N ARG A 110 -17.31 13.32 -3.73
CA ARG A 110 -17.98 14.24 -4.67
C ARG A 110 -17.00 15.13 -5.42
N LEU A 111 -15.92 15.57 -4.77
CA LEU A 111 -14.88 16.42 -5.37
C LEU A 111 -14.07 15.75 -6.48
N ALA A 112 -14.06 14.42 -6.56
CA ALA A 112 -13.34 13.69 -7.60
C ALA A 112 -14.12 13.57 -8.94
N ASN A 113 -15.40 13.94 -8.98
CA ASN A 113 -16.29 13.69 -10.13
C ASN A 113 -16.80 14.94 -10.86
N GLU A 114 -16.44 16.15 -10.44
CA GLU A 114 -16.90 17.39 -11.08
C GLU A 114 -15.73 18.10 -11.78
N GLY A 115 -15.35 17.58 -12.96
CA GLY A 115 -14.54 18.29 -13.94
C GLY A 115 -15.42 19.13 -14.87
N GLU A 116 -15.01 20.37 -15.11
CA GLU A 116 -15.70 21.44 -15.84
C GLU A 116 -16.42 21.03 -17.13
N LEU A 117 -17.73 21.32 -17.17
CA LEU A 117 -18.56 21.36 -18.37
C LEU A 117 -18.22 22.60 -19.20
N THR A 118 -17.60 22.41 -20.36
CA THR A 118 -17.65 23.38 -21.46
C THR A 118 -18.62 22.86 -22.53
N SER A 119 -19.63 23.68 -22.84
CA SER A 119 -20.74 23.35 -23.74
C SER A 119 -20.30 23.22 -25.20
N PRO A 120 -20.75 22.22 -25.98
CA PRO A 120 -20.57 22.22 -27.42
C PRO A 120 -21.70 22.95 -28.12
N ASP A 121 -21.28 23.79 -29.05
CA ASP A 121 -22.08 24.61 -29.96
C ASP A 121 -22.85 23.76 -30.98
N LYS A 122 -23.97 24.30 -31.45
CA LYS A 122 -24.92 23.68 -32.37
C LYS A 122 -24.31 23.52 -33.78
N GLY A 123 -24.49 22.35 -34.37
CA GLY A 123 -24.18 22.09 -35.79
C GLY A 123 -25.14 21.05 -36.38
N GLU A 124 -25.73 21.39 -37.52
CA GLU A 124 -26.95 20.83 -38.10
C GLU A 124 -26.82 19.46 -38.80
N ALA A 125 -27.95 18.75 -38.78
CA ALA A 125 -28.57 17.88 -39.78
C ALA A 125 -27.74 17.30 -40.96
N SER A 126 -27.92 15.99 -41.21
CA SER A 126 -28.42 15.53 -42.51
C SER A 126 -28.92 14.07 -42.46
N SER A 127 -30.08 13.87 -43.08
CA SER A 127 -30.83 12.64 -43.28
C SER A 127 -30.19 11.66 -44.28
N THR A 128 -30.39 10.35 -44.11
CA THR A 128 -31.01 9.51 -45.16
C THR A 128 -31.54 8.21 -44.56
N ALA A 129 -32.76 7.85 -45.00
CA ALA A 129 -33.51 6.68 -44.57
C ALA A 129 -33.21 5.47 -45.45
N GLU A 130 -33.24 4.25 -44.89
CA GLU A 130 -33.67 3.05 -45.63
C GLU A 130 -34.08 1.93 -44.67
N GLY A 131 -35.07 1.14 -45.11
CA GLY A 131 -36.03 0.44 -44.27
C GLY A 131 -35.49 -0.78 -43.50
N SER A 132 -35.96 -0.90 -42.26
CA SER A 132 -35.99 -2.16 -41.53
C SER A 132 -37.17 -2.09 -40.54
N LYS A 133 -37.94 -3.19 -40.45
CA LYS A 133 -39.10 -3.35 -39.55
C LYS A 133 -38.79 -2.75 -38.18
N GLY A 134 -39.55 -1.73 -37.83
CA GLY A 134 -39.24 -0.76 -36.77
C GLY A 134 -39.23 -1.38 -35.38
N VAL A 135 -38.04 -1.73 -34.91
CA VAL A 135 -37.66 -1.43 -33.53
C VAL A 135 -37.55 0.09 -33.49
N SER A 136 -38.37 0.78 -32.68
CA SER A 136 -38.33 2.24 -32.65
C SER A 136 -36.91 2.71 -32.30
N MET A 137 -36.48 3.88 -32.79
CA MET A 137 -35.17 4.44 -32.43
C MET A 137 -35.02 4.53 -30.90
N GLN A 138 -36.13 4.73 -30.18
CA GLN A 138 -36.22 4.66 -28.73
C GLN A 138 -35.96 3.25 -28.16
N ASP A 139 -36.51 2.19 -28.77
CA ASP A 139 -36.25 0.81 -28.33
C ASP A 139 -34.78 0.40 -28.56
N ARG A 140 -34.14 0.89 -29.65
CA ARG A 140 -32.70 0.69 -29.89
C ARG A 140 -31.84 1.43 -28.86
N GLN A 141 -32.14 2.70 -28.61
CA GLN A 141 -31.43 3.51 -27.62
C GLN A 141 -31.59 2.96 -26.20
N ALA A 142 -32.79 2.50 -25.82
CA ALA A 142 -33.04 1.88 -24.54
C ALA A 142 -32.30 0.54 -24.39
N ALA A 143 -32.25 -0.29 -25.45
CA ALA A 143 -31.51 -1.54 -25.44
C ALA A 143 -29.99 -1.32 -25.35
N GLU A 144 -29.47 -0.26 -25.98
CA GLU A 144 -28.05 0.11 -25.94
C GLU A 144 -27.66 0.65 -24.57
N ALA A 145 -28.45 1.55 -23.98
CA ALA A 145 -28.28 2.02 -22.60
C ALA A 145 -28.31 0.87 -21.57
N GLN A 146 -29.23 -0.10 -21.74
CA GLN A 146 -29.26 -1.27 -20.87
C GLN A 146 -28.03 -2.18 -21.03
N ARG A 147 -27.50 -2.32 -22.26
CA ARG A 147 -26.26 -3.09 -22.51
C ARG A 147 -25.05 -2.41 -21.88
N GLU A 148 -24.94 -1.08 -22.00
CA GLU A 148 -23.90 -0.30 -21.35
C GLU A 148 -23.98 -0.35 -19.82
N GLN A 149 -25.19 -0.32 -19.26
CA GLN A 149 -25.36 -0.43 -17.82
C GLN A 149 -24.94 -1.81 -17.30
N ARG A 150 -25.25 -2.89 -18.03
CA ARG A 150 -24.81 -4.25 -17.70
C ARG A 150 -23.30 -4.41 -17.84
N SER A 151 -22.70 -3.90 -18.91
CA SER A 151 -21.24 -3.98 -19.09
C SER A 151 -20.48 -3.23 -17.99
N ARG A 152 -20.98 -2.06 -17.56
CA ARG A 152 -20.45 -1.34 -16.40
C ARG A 152 -20.54 -2.17 -15.12
N GLN A 153 -21.69 -2.79 -14.85
CA GLN A 153 -21.88 -3.63 -13.66
C GLN A 153 -20.94 -4.83 -13.64
N GLU A 154 -20.73 -5.48 -14.79
CA GLU A 154 -19.79 -6.59 -14.94
C GLU A 154 -18.34 -6.15 -14.70
N LEU A 155 -17.93 -5.00 -15.25
CA LEU A 155 -16.60 -4.45 -15.03
C LEU A 155 -16.37 -4.04 -13.57
N GLN A 156 -17.38 -3.49 -12.91
CA GLN A 156 -17.33 -3.18 -11.48
C GLN A 156 -17.17 -4.45 -10.64
N GLY A 157 -17.98 -5.48 -10.89
CA GLY A 157 -17.84 -6.77 -10.18
C GLY A 157 -16.48 -7.42 -10.40
N ARG A 158 -15.91 -7.28 -11.62
CA ARG A 158 -14.55 -7.74 -11.92
C ARG A 158 -13.50 -6.94 -11.15
N LEU A 159 -13.63 -5.62 -11.06
CA LEU A 159 -12.75 -4.76 -10.28
C LEU A 159 -12.78 -5.12 -8.79
N ASP A 160 -13.97 -5.33 -8.22
CA ASP A 160 -14.13 -5.72 -6.82
C ASP A 160 -13.46 -7.06 -6.53
N SER A 161 -13.64 -8.03 -7.43
CA SER A 161 -12.97 -9.34 -7.34
C SER A 161 -11.43 -9.20 -7.37
N LEU A 162 -10.90 -8.41 -8.31
CA LEU A 162 -9.45 -8.18 -8.41
C LEU A 162 -8.88 -7.45 -7.19
N MET A 163 -9.62 -6.49 -6.64
CA MET A 163 -9.23 -5.77 -5.42
C MET A 163 -9.23 -6.69 -4.20
N SER A 164 -10.21 -7.59 -4.09
CA SER A 164 -10.24 -8.64 -3.07
C SER A 164 -9.05 -9.59 -3.21
N ASP A 165 -8.79 -10.09 -4.41
CA ASP A 165 -7.64 -10.95 -4.71
C ASP A 165 -6.31 -10.27 -4.38
N ARG A 166 -6.18 -8.98 -4.71
CA ARG A 166 -5.01 -8.18 -4.35
C ARG A 166 -4.83 -8.10 -2.84
N PHE A 167 -5.91 -7.84 -2.10
CA PHE A 167 -5.85 -7.76 -0.64
C PHE A 167 -5.44 -9.10 0.00
N THR A 168 -5.95 -10.22 -0.51
CA THR A 168 -5.55 -11.54 -0.03
C THR A 168 -4.08 -11.84 -0.34
N ALA A 169 -3.61 -11.54 -1.55
CA ALA A 169 -2.21 -11.69 -1.93
C ALA A 169 -1.27 -10.79 -1.09
N GLN A 170 -1.71 -9.56 -0.74
CA GLN A 170 -0.96 -8.69 0.15
C GLN A 170 -0.82 -9.26 1.56
N ARG A 171 -1.88 -9.84 2.12
CA ARG A 171 -1.81 -10.54 3.42
C ARG A 171 -0.86 -11.73 3.36
N GLN A 172 -0.98 -12.55 2.32
CA GLN A 172 -0.08 -13.70 2.11
C GLN A 172 1.39 -13.26 2.04
N ARG A 173 1.68 -12.16 1.35
CA ARG A 173 3.03 -11.59 1.30
C ARG A 173 3.54 -11.18 2.69
N ALA A 174 2.70 -10.49 3.47
CA ALA A 174 3.06 -10.07 4.82
C ALA A 174 3.36 -11.28 5.74
N ASP A 175 2.53 -12.31 5.66
CA ASP A 175 2.69 -13.54 6.45
C ASP A 175 3.97 -14.29 6.06
N LEU A 176 4.23 -14.46 4.76
CA LEU A 176 5.47 -15.08 4.27
C LEU A 176 6.71 -14.27 4.62
N SER A 177 6.64 -12.94 4.54
CA SER A 177 7.75 -12.06 4.94
C SER A 177 8.09 -12.24 6.41
N LYS A 178 7.09 -12.34 7.28
CA LYS A 178 7.28 -12.63 8.69
C LYS A 178 7.86 -14.04 8.90
N GLN A 179 7.38 -15.03 8.15
CA GLN A 179 7.90 -16.39 8.23
C GLN A 179 9.38 -16.46 7.84
N VAL A 180 9.80 -15.76 6.78
CA VAL A 180 11.21 -15.66 6.38
C VAL A 180 12.03 -15.03 7.50
N GLN A 181 11.56 -13.94 8.11
CA GLN A 181 12.23 -13.29 9.22
C GLN A 181 12.39 -14.24 10.43
N ASP A 182 11.34 -14.97 10.80
CA ASP A 182 11.37 -15.94 11.89
C ASP A 182 12.34 -17.09 11.60
N LEU A 183 12.37 -17.58 10.34
CA LEU A 183 13.30 -18.62 9.92
C LEU A 183 14.75 -18.13 9.93
N GLN A 184 15.01 -16.90 9.50
CA GLN A 184 16.34 -16.28 9.57
C GLN A 184 16.82 -16.13 11.01
N GLN A 185 15.94 -15.74 11.94
CA GLN A 185 16.28 -15.72 13.36
C GLN A 185 16.63 -17.12 13.87
N LYS A 186 15.81 -18.14 13.55
CA LYS A 186 16.09 -19.54 13.92
C LYS A 186 17.41 -20.03 13.33
N PHE A 187 17.72 -19.66 12.08
CA PHE A 187 18.98 -20.00 11.43
C PHE A 187 20.18 -19.42 12.20
N ASN A 188 20.08 -18.16 12.62
CA ASN A 188 21.12 -17.46 13.37
C ASN A 188 21.35 -18.05 14.78
N PHE A 189 20.28 -18.52 15.45
CA PHE A 189 20.39 -19.16 16.76
C PHE A 189 20.71 -20.65 16.71
N SER A 190 20.55 -21.30 15.56
CA SER A 190 20.89 -22.71 15.42
C SER A 190 22.40 -22.92 15.49
N THR A 191 22.83 -23.91 16.26
CA THR A 191 24.24 -24.33 16.38
C THR A 191 24.52 -25.65 15.68
N GLN A 192 23.48 -26.40 15.31
CA GLN A 192 23.59 -27.69 14.63
C GLN A 192 23.60 -27.51 13.10
N TYR A 193 24.49 -28.24 12.41
CA TYR A 193 24.64 -28.15 10.96
C TYR A 193 23.38 -28.61 10.21
N ASP A 194 22.81 -29.75 10.61
CA ASP A 194 21.63 -30.33 9.95
C ASP A 194 20.40 -29.43 10.09
N ASP A 195 20.22 -28.82 11.27
CA ASP A 195 19.16 -27.84 11.49
C ASP A 195 19.36 -26.59 10.63
N LYS A 196 20.60 -26.10 10.48
CA LYS A 196 20.88 -24.97 9.59
C LYS A 196 20.54 -25.30 8.13
N GLN A 197 20.89 -26.48 7.64
CA GLN A 197 20.54 -26.88 6.28
C GLN A 197 19.02 -26.93 6.08
N ARG A 198 18.30 -27.58 6.99
CA ARG A 198 16.83 -27.65 6.93
C ARG A 198 16.19 -26.26 6.99
N ILE A 199 16.65 -25.38 7.88
CA ILE A 199 16.13 -24.02 7.99
C ILE A 199 16.46 -23.22 6.73
N GLN A 200 17.65 -23.38 6.14
CA GLN A 200 18.01 -22.72 4.88
C GLN A 200 17.11 -23.15 3.73
N GLU A 201 16.78 -24.44 3.62
CA GLU A 201 15.83 -24.92 2.61
C GLU A 201 14.44 -24.30 2.80
N GLN A 202 13.98 -24.19 4.05
CA GLN A 202 12.71 -23.52 4.37
C GLN A 202 12.73 -22.03 4.03
N ILE A 203 13.84 -21.33 4.27
CA ILE A 203 14.03 -19.93 3.86
C ILE A 203 13.91 -19.81 2.34
N ASN A 204 14.67 -20.62 1.59
CA ASN A 204 14.66 -20.58 0.13
C ASN A 204 13.26 -20.87 -0.43
N GLN A 205 12.52 -21.80 0.17
CA GLN A 205 11.15 -22.11 -0.22
C GLN A 205 10.21 -20.93 0.04
N ALA A 206 10.29 -20.32 1.22
CA ALA A 206 9.46 -19.17 1.58
C ALA A 206 9.79 -17.93 0.72
N GLU A 207 11.06 -17.71 0.38
CA GLU A 207 11.50 -16.65 -0.54
C GLU A 207 10.98 -16.89 -1.97
N SER A 208 11.00 -18.13 -2.45
CA SER A 208 10.40 -18.49 -3.75
C SER A 208 8.90 -18.21 -3.77
N GLN A 209 8.19 -18.53 -2.68
CA GLN A 209 6.77 -18.22 -2.54
C GLN A 209 6.53 -16.71 -2.51
N LEU A 210 7.37 -15.93 -1.81
CA LEU A 210 7.29 -14.46 -1.81
C LEU A 210 7.43 -13.87 -3.21
N ASN A 211 8.38 -14.37 -4.01
CA ASN A 211 8.56 -13.92 -5.39
C ASN A 211 7.31 -14.21 -6.22
N SER A 212 6.77 -15.43 -6.13
CA SER A 212 5.54 -15.79 -6.83
C SER A 212 4.34 -14.91 -6.44
N VAL A 213 4.18 -14.58 -5.16
CA VAL A 213 3.12 -13.68 -4.69
C VAL A 213 3.36 -12.25 -5.18
N THR A 214 4.61 -11.80 -5.26
CA THR A 214 4.97 -10.48 -5.78
C THR A 214 4.67 -10.34 -7.27
N ASP A 215 4.96 -11.39 -8.05
CA ASP A 215 4.61 -11.45 -9.47
C ASP A 215 3.09 -11.43 -9.65
N ARG A 216 2.36 -12.19 -8.82
CA ARG A 216 0.89 -12.19 -8.82
C ARG A 216 0.32 -10.81 -8.48
N LEU A 217 0.88 -10.11 -7.50
CA LEU A 217 0.46 -8.76 -7.14
C LEU A 217 0.66 -7.78 -8.30
N SER A 218 1.80 -7.86 -8.99
CA SER A 218 2.10 -7.03 -10.16
C SER A 218 1.13 -7.30 -11.32
N ALA A 219 0.77 -8.57 -11.54
CA ALA A 219 -0.22 -8.96 -12.52
C ALA A 219 -1.63 -8.45 -12.15
N LEU A 220 -2.02 -8.55 -10.88
CA LEU A 220 -3.30 -8.02 -10.37
C LEU A 220 -3.37 -6.50 -10.51
N ASP A 221 -2.31 -5.78 -10.14
CA ASP A 221 -2.24 -4.32 -10.30
C ASP A 221 -2.42 -3.89 -11.76
N SER A 222 -1.78 -4.60 -12.69
CA SER A 222 -1.94 -4.36 -14.14
C SER A 222 -3.38 -4.61 -14.61
N GLN A 223 -4.01 -5.69 -14.14
CA GLN A 223 -5.40 -6.00 -14.49
C GLN A 223 -6.38 -4.97 -13.91
N ILE A 224 -6.17 -4.54 -12.67
CA ILE A 224 -6.97 -3.49 -12.01
C ILE A 224 -6.90 -2.20 -12.81
N GLN A 225 -5.70 -1.76 -13.21
CA GLN A 225 -5.53 -0.56 -14.02
C GLN A 225 -6.25 -0.68 -15.38
N SER A 226 -6.17 -1.84 -16.04
CA SER A 226 -6.85 -2.07 -17.32
C SER A 226 -8.38 -1.99 -17.16
N VAL A 227 -8.94 -2.62 -16.13
CA VAL A 227 -10.39 -2.58 -15.86
C VAL A 227 -10.83 -1.16 -15.48
N GLN A 228 -10.04 -0.43 -14.69
CA GLN A 228 -10.33 0.96 -14.35
C GLN A 228 -10.35 1.86 -15.60
N GLN A 229 -9.40 1.69 -16.52
CA GLN A 229 -9.40 2.40 -17.80
C GLN A 229 -10.64 2.07 -18.64
N GLN A 230 -11.05 0.80 -18.68
CA GLN A 230 -12.27 0.38 -19.36
C GLN A 230 -13.51 1.04 -18.76
N ILE A 231 -13.64 1.08 -17.43
CA ILE A 231 -14.77 1.74 -16.77
C ILE A 231 -14.81 3.24 -17.09
N SER A 232 -13.66 3.92 -17.05
CA SER A 232 -13.54 5.35 -17.36
C SER A 232 -13.85 5.68 -18.83
N SER A 233 -13.66 4.72 -19.74
CA SER A 233 -13.95 4.89 -21.16
C SER A 233 -15.44 4.78 -21.52
N ILE A 234 -16.28 4.30 -20.60
CA ILE A 234 -17.73 4.24 -20.82
C ILE A 234 -18.29 5.64 -20.48
N PRO A 235 -19.01 6.31 -21.40
CA PRO A 235 -19.61 7.63 -21.15
C PRO A 235 -20.80 7.51 -20.18
N PRO A 236 -21.02 8.49 -19.28
CA PRO A 236 -22.15 8.45 -18.35
C PRO A 236 -23.46 8.43 -19.15
N THR A 237 -24.33 7.46 -18.86
CA THR A 237 -25.64 7.34 -19.50
C THR A 237 -26.50 8.50 -19.00
N VAL A 238 -26.63 9.56 -19.79
CA VAL A 238 -27.55 10.66 -19.49
C VAL A 238 -28.96 10.14 -19.77
N VAL A 239 -29.65 9.69 -18.72
CA VAL A 239 -31.08 9.47 -18.79
C VAL A 239 -31.72 10.85 -18.87
N ILE A 240 -32.05 11.30 -20.09
CA ILE A 240 -32.93 12.46 -20.27
C ILE A 240 -34.32 11.98 -19.84
N GLU A 241 -34.65 12.18 -18.57
CA GLU A 241 -36.04 12.11 -18.11
C GLU A 241 -36.82 13.18 -18.88
N GLY A 242 -37.57 12.75 -19.91
CA GLY A 242 -38.52 13.58 -20.60
C GLY A 242 -39.56 14.07 -19.59
N ASN A 243 -39.49 15.35 -19.24
CA ASN A 243 -40.53 16.03 -18.49
C ASN A 243 -41.86 15.94 -19.27
N LYS A 244 -42.92 15.62 -18.50
CA LYS A 244 -44.32 15.52 -18.94
C LYS A 244 -44.84 16.79 -19.61
#